data_AF-A0A946DA07-F1
#
_entry.id   AF-A0A946DA07-F1
#
_cell.length_a   1.000
_cell.length_b   1.000
_cell.length_c   1.000
_cell.angle_alpha   90.00
_cell.angle_beta   90.00
_cell.angle_gamma   90.00
#
_symmetry.space_group_name_H-M   'P 1'
#
loop_
_entity.id
_entity.type
_entity.pdbx_description
1 polymer ?
#
loop_
_entity_poly.entity_id
_entity_poly.type
_entity_poly.pdbx_seq_one_letter_code
_entity_poly.pdbx_strand_id
1 'polypeptide(L)' 'MTVGLLAPGVLHPVKGVTLASCHSGIKKDSTIDDLVLIQLSDESSVAAVFTTNKF' A
#
# COMPACT_ATOMS: atom_id res chain seq x y z
N MET A 1 -8.76 -11.79 13.60
CA MET A 1 -8.10 -13.10 13.61
C MET A 1 -7.94 -13.54 12.17
N THR A 2 -6.80 -13.28 11.53
CA THR A 2 -6.62 -13.57 10.11
C THR A 2 -5.94 -14.93 9.98
N VAL A 3 -6.76 -15.98 9.93
CA VAL A 3 -6.34 -17.38 9.75
C VAL A 3 -6.43 -17.73 8.26
N GLY A 4 -5.33 -18.28 7.70
CA GLY A 4 -5.29 -18.82 6.34
C GLY A 4 -4.78 -17.88 5.24
N LEU A 5 -4.11 -16.77 5.56
CA LEU A 5 -3.50 -15.93 4.51
C LEU A 5 -2.24 -16.58 3.95
N LEU A 6 -2.28 -16.90 2.66
CA LEU A 6 -1.09 -17.15 1.86
C LEU A 6 -0.47 -15.81 1.49
N ALA A 7 0.86 -15.76 1.45
CA ALA A 7 1.55 -14.59 0.90
C ALA A 7 1.01 -14.32 -0.51
N PRO A 8 0.76 -13.05 -0.88
CA PRO A 8 0.39 -12.71 -2.24
C PRO A 8 1.44 -13.29 -3.20
N GLY A 9 0.97 -13.93 -4.27
CA GLY A 9 1.83 -14.39 -5.35
C GLY A 9 2.46 -13.21 -6.11
N VAL A 10 2.95 -13.48 -7.32
CA VAL A 10 3.45 -12.42 -8.20
C VAL A 10 2.34 -11.40 -8.46
N LEU A 11 2.55 -10.16 -8.05
CA LEU A 11 1.62 -9.08 -8.31
C LEU A 11 1.79 -8.64 -9.77
N HIS A 12 0.69 -8.64 -10.52
CA HIS A 12 0.68 -8.12 -11.87
C HIS A 12 0.40 -6.61 -11.85
N PRO A 13 1.08 -5.83 -12.71
CA PRO A 13 0.81 -4.39 -12.81
C PRO A 13 -0.64 -4.17 -13.26
N VAL A 14 -1.32 -3.25 -12.57
CA VAL A 14 -2.66 -2.79 -12.96
C VAL A 14 -2.50 -1.56 -13.84
N LYS A 15 -3.08 -1.58 -15.04
CA LYS A 15 -3.06 -0.43 -15.94
C LYS A 15 -3.68 0.78 -15.24
N GLY A 16 -2.98 1.91 -15.27
CA GLY A 16 -3.43 3.15 -14.61
C GLY A 16 -3.04 3.26 -13.14
N VAL A 17 -2.30 2.30 -12.58
CA VAL A 17 -1.75 2.38 -11.22
C VAL A 17 -0.23 2.40 -11.28
N THR A 18 0.39 3.39 -10.61
CA THR A 18 1.85 3.49 -10.44
C THR A 18 2.19 3.51 -8.96
N LEU A 19 3.27 2.82 -8.59
CA LEU A 19 3.74 2.70 -7.21
C LEU A 19 5.18 3.22 -7.10
N ALA A 20 5.46 3.93 -6.02
CA ALA A 20 6.81 4.23 -5.57
C ALA A 20 6.93 3.90 -4.08
N SER A 21 8.08 3.39 -3.68
CA SER A 21 8.38 3.03 -2.29
C SER A 21 9.79 3.48 -1.99
N CYS A 22 10.00 4.05 -0.80
CA CYS A 22 11.33 4.46 -0.35
C CYS A 22 11.45 4.45 1.17
N HIS A 23 12.70 4.48 1.62
CA HIS A 23 13.06 4.86 2.97
C HIS A 23 13.07 6.39 3.11
N SER A 24 12.21 6.92 3.98
CA SER A 24 12.03 8.36 4.25
C SER A 24 12.38 8.75 5.70
N GLY A 25 12.95 7.82 6.49
CA GLY A 25 13.43 8.08 7.85
C GLY A 25 12.39 7.95 8.96
N ILE A 26 11.22 7.35 8.67
CA ILE A 26 10.20 7.02 9.68
C ILE A 26 10.64 5.79 10.48
N LYS A 27 11.16 4.77 9.79
CA LYS A 27 11.78 3.61 10.43
C LYS A 27 13.25 3.92 10.70
N LYS A 28 13.80 3.36 11.78
CA LYS A 28 15.22 3.51 12.12
C LYS A 28 16.14 2.74 11.17
N ASP A 29 15.68 1.59 10.69
CA ASP A 29 16.42 0.74 9.77
C ASP A 29 16.31 1.29 8.35
N SER A 30 17.44 1.72 7.79
CA SER A 30 17.53 2.31 6.46
C SER A 30 17.37 1.31 5.31
N THR A 31 17.35 0.00 5.61
CA THR A 31 17.11 -1.04 4.62
C THR A 31 15.62 -1.32 4.40
N ILE A 32 14.76 -0.72 5.23
CA ILE A 32 13.31 -0.94 5.18
C ILE A 32 12.64 0.32 4.64
N ASP A 33 11.94 0.16 3.52
CA ASP A 33 11.03 1.20 3.04
C ASP A 33 9.90 1.45 4.04
N ASP A 34 9.58 2.73 4.22
CA ASP A 34 8.64 3.20 5.22
C ASP A 34 7.63 4.22 4.68
N LEU A 35 7.78 4.63 3.43
CA LEU A 35 6.86 5.47 2.71
C LEU A 35 6.50 4.82 1.37
N VAL A 36 5.20 4.80 1.06
CA VAL A 36 4.67 4.33 -0.22
C VAL A 36 3.77 5.40 -0.81
N LEU A 37 3.98 5.68 -2.10
CA LEU A 37 3.09 6.51 -2.91
C LEU A 37 2.36 5.64 -3.91
N ILE A 38 1.03 5.79 -3.94
CA ILE A 38 0.15 5.14 -4.92
C ILE A 38 -0.46 6.25 -5.78
N GLN A 39 -0.15 6.22 -7.07
CA GLN A 39 -0.77 7.10 -8.05
C GLN A 39 -1.79 6.30 -8.87
N LEU A 40 -2.99 6.84 -8.99
CA LEU A 40 -4.09 6.31 -9.80
C LEU A 40 -4.30 7.21 -11.02
N SER A 41 -4.83 6.68 -12.11
CA SER A 41 -5.18 7.48 -13.29
C SER A 41 -6.42 8.33 -13.03
N ASP A 42 -6.61 9.37 -13.82
CA ASP A 42 -7.69 10.36 -13.64
C ASP A 42 -9.09 9.74 -13.74
N GLU A 43 -9.26 8.64 -14.46
CA GLU A 43 -10.53 7.91 -14.64
C GLU A 43 -10.83 6.93 -13.49
N SER A 44 -10.01 6.90 -12.45
CA SER A 44 -10.16 5.94 -11.35
C SER A 44 -11.34 6.29 -10.45
N SER A 45 -12.12 5.27 -10.08
CA SER A 45 -13.15 5.38 -9.03
C SER A 45 -12.62 4.77 -7.74
N VAL A 46 -12.78 5.47 -6.62
CA VAL A 46 -12.27 5.05 -5.31
C VAL A 46 -13.42 4.88 -4.33
N ALA A 47 -13.39 3.78 -3.58
CA ALA A 47 -14.22 3.57 -2.39
C ALA A 47 -13.31 3.19 -1.23
N ALA A 48 -13.57 3.74 -0.04
CA ALA A 48 -12.79 3.46 1.15
C ALA A 48 -13.73 3.30 2.36
N VAL A 49 -13.32 2.42 3.27
CA VAL A 49 -13.88 2.30 4.61
C VAL A 49 -12.76 2.49 5.62
N PHE A 50 -13.09 3.04 6.78
CA PHE A 50 -12.11 3.40 7.80
C PHE A 50 -12.38 2.64 9.10
N THR A 51 -11.38 2.61 9.96
CA THR A 51 -11.54 2.06 11.31
C THR A 51 -12.59 2.85 12.09
N THR A 52 -13.43 2.17 12.86
CA THR A 52 -14.38 2.80 13.80
C THR A 52 -13.77 3.04 15.18
N ASN A 53 -12.46 2.83 15.30
CA ASN A 53 -11.71 3.08 16.52
C ASN A 53 -11.82 4.57 16.91
N LYS A 54 -11.97 4.82 18.22
CA LYS A 54 -12.19 6.16 18.80
C LYS A 54 -10.91 6.84 19.27
N PHE A 55 -9.77 6.18 19.16
CA PHE A 55 -8.46 6.69 19.57
C PHE A 55 -7.70 7.27 18.38
#